data_AF-A0A1F5EPB3-F1
#
_entry.id   AF-A0A1F5EPB3-F1
#
_cell.length_a   1.000
_cell.length_b   1.000
_cell.length_c   1.000
_cell.angle_alpha   90.00
_cell.angle_beta   90.00
_cell.angle_gamma   90.00
#
_symmetry.space_group_name_H-M   'P 1'
#
loop_
_entity.id
_entity.type
_entity.pdbx_description
1 polymer ?
#
loop_
_entity_poly.entity_id
_entity_poly.type
_entity_poly.pdbx_seq_one_letter_code
_entity_poly.pdbx_strand_id
1 'polypeptide(L)'
;MNALTLSIIASLGYGICAPFAKMAFKNGMHANGFSLLYGLILVAISLPTIYSGGIRMLFPSNPALWYGIISTIICAVGFKAQTDASAMPTSLLALVSIIAATYPLVSATILLPFMGEASKIIVPKFLAGSVLIIAGGYLVSTSIK
;
A
#
# COMPACT_ATOMS: atom_id res chain seq x y z
N MET A 1 -20.30 -5.34 0.76
CA MET A 1 -19.18 -5.63 -0.18
C MET A 1 -18.36 -6.78 0.37
N ASN A 2 -17.90 -7.70 -0.48
CA ASN A 2 -17.02 -8.79 -0.05
C ASN A 2 -15.53 -8.40 -0.16
N ALA A 3 -14.65 -9.17 0.48
CA ALA A 3 -13.21 -8.90 0.51
C ALA A 3 -12.58 -8.87 -0.89
N LEU A 4 -13.01 -9.74 -1.80
CA LEU A 4 -12.49 -9.82 -3.17
C LEU A 4 -12.76 -8.52 -3.95
N THR A 5 -13.99 -8.00 -3.88
CA THR A 5 -14.37 -6.74 -4.53
C THR A 5 -13.55 -5.56 -3.96
N LEU A 6 -13.35 -5.52 -2.64
CA LEU A 6 -12.52 -4.50 -1.99
C LEU A 6 -11.06 -4.58 -2.46
N SER A 7 -10.49 -5.78 -2.57
CA SER A 7 -9.13 -5.98 -3.07
C SER A 7 -8.97 -5.52 -4.52
N ILE A 8 -9.94 -5.83 -5.39
CA ILE A 8 -9.92 -5.39 -6.80
C ILE A 8 -9.97 -3.87 -6.89
N ILE A 9 -10.89 -3.22 -6.16
CA ILE A 9 -11.00 -1.76 -6.14
C ILE A 9 -9.70 -1.12 -5.63
N ALA A 10 -9.12 -1.67 -4.56
CA ALA A 10 -7.85 -1.18 -4.03
C ALA A 10 -6.72 -1.31 -5.07
N SER A 11 -6.58 -2.47 -5.72
CA SER A 11 -5.55 -2.69 -6.74
C SER A 11 -5.69 -1.74 -7.93
N LEU A 12 -6.92 -1.52 -8.43
CA LEU A 12 -7.19 -0.56 -9.50
C LEU A 12 -6.88 0.88 -9.06
N GLY A 13 -7.28 1.26 -7.84
CA GLY A 13 -7.00 2.57 -7.27
C GLY A 13 -5.49 2.85 -7.15
N TYR A 14 -4.72 1.89 -6.62
CA TYR A 14 -3.26 2.00 -6.57
C TYR A 14 -2.62 2.06 -7.97
N GLY A 15 -3.11 1.25 -8.91
CA GLY A 15 -2.63 1.25 -10.30
C GLY A 15 -2.82 2.59 -11.01
N ILE A 16 -3.97 3.23 -10.80
CA ILE A 16 -4.27 4.56 -11.36
C ILE A 16 -3.51 5.67 -10.62
N CYS A 17 -3.24 5.52 -9.33
CA CYS A 17 -2.54 6.55 -8.54
C CYS A 17 -1.14 6.87 -9.07
N ALA A 18 -0.36 5.86 -9.46
CA ALA A 18 1.02 6.02 -9.91
C ALA A 18 1.20 7.00 -11.10
N PRO A 19 0.46 6.88 -12.23
CA PRO A 19 0.58 7.82 -13.34
C PRO A 19 0.15 9.24 -12.97
N PHE A 20 -0.90 9.41 -12.17
CA PHE A 20 -1.33 10.75 -11.72
C PHE A 20 -0.34 11.40 -10.76
N ALA A 21 0.24 10.63 -9.83
CA ALA A 21 1.33 11.10 -8.98
C ALA A 21 2.53 11.53 -9.82
N LYS A 22 2.89 10.75 -10.85
CA LYS A 22 3.97 11.09 -11.78
C LYS A 22 3.70 12.40 -12.53
N MET A 23 2.47 12.61 -13.00
CA MET A 23 2.07 13.86 -13.65
C MET A 23 2.11 15.04 -12.67
N ALA A 24 1.69 14.85 -11.42
CA ALA A 24 1.76 15.90 -10.41
C ALA A 24 3.21 16.37 -10.18
N PHE A 25 4.16 15.43 -10.07
CA PHE A 25 5.58 15.78 -9.92
C PHE A 25 6.18 16.44 -11.17
N LYS A 26 5.80 15.99 -12.37
CA LYS A 26 6.20 16.66 -13.63
C LYS A 26 5.70 18.10 -13.71
N ASN A 27 4.57 18.41 -13.08
CA ASN A 27 4.00 19.75 -13.01
C ASN A 27 4.50 20.56 -11.79
N GLY A 28 5.62 20.15 -11.18
CA GLY A 28 6.29 20.93 -10.13
C GLY A 28 5.82 20.65 -8.70
N MET A 29 4.94 19.65 -8.49
CA MET A 29 4.56 19.26 -7.13
C MET A 29 5.75 18.61 -6.40
N HIS A 30 5.98 18.98 -5.14
CA HIS A 30 7.01 18.35 -4.33
C HIS A 30 6.49 17.06 -3.67
N ALA A 31 7.32 16.02 -3.54
CA ALA A 31 6.95 14.72 -2.95
C ALA A 31 6.36 14.85 -1.52
N ASN A 32 6.95 15.73 -0.71
CA ASN A 32 6.45 16.02 0.64
C ASN A 32 5.04 16.67 0.61
N GLY A 33 4.80 17.59 -0.34
CA GLY A 33 3.50 18.24 -0.51
C GLY A 33 2.42 17.26 -0.98
N PHE A 34 2.78 16.33 -1.88
CA PHE A 34 1.89 15.26 -2.30
C PHE A 34 1.53 14.32 -1.15
N SER A 35 2.52 13.95 -0.33
CA SER A 35 2.30 13.12 0.86
C SER A 35 1.35 13.78 1.87
N LEU A 36 1.55 15.07 2.12
CA LEU A 36 0.70 15.85 3.02
C LEU A 36 -0.74 15.94 2.50
N LEU A 37 -0.92 16.26 1.22
CA LEU A 37 -2.24 16.37 0.60
C LEU A 37 -3.00 15.04 0.65
N TYR A 38 -2.33 13.93 0.36
CA TYR A 38 -2.91 12.59 0.48
C TYR A 38 -3.39 12.30 1.91
N GLY A 39 -2.57 12.61 2.92
CA GLY A 39 -2.94 12.43 4.32
C GLY A 39 -4.17 13.25 4.73
N LEU A 40 -4.25 14.51 4.29
CA LEU A 40 -5.41 15.37 4.56
C LEU A 40 -6.69 14.84 3.90
N ILE A 41 -6.61 14.36 2.66
CA ILE A 41 -7.75 13.76 1.96
C ILE A 41 -8.20 12.48 2.67
N LEU A 42 -7.26 11.63 3.12
CA LEU A 42 -7.58 10.41 3.84
C LEU A 42 -8.33 10.71 5.16
N VAL A 43 -7.88 11.73 5.91
CA VAL A 43 -8.57 12.21 7.11
C VAL A 43 -9.98 12.72 6.75
N ALA A 44 -10.11 13.53 5.69
CA ALA A 44 -11.39 14.07 5.25
C ALA A 44 -12.41 12.99 4.90
N ILE A 45 -11.98 11.95 4.18
CA ILE A 45 -12.83 10.80 3.80
C ILE A 45 -13.17 9.93 5.01
N SER A 46 -12.29 9.87 6.01
CA SER A 46 -12.48 9.04 7.21
C SER A 46 -13.35 9.71 8.29
N LEU A 47 -13.47 11.03 8.29
CA LEU A 47 -14.27 11.79 9.26
C LEU A 47 -15.74 11.32 9.35
N PRO A 48 -16.50 11.16 8.24
CA PRO A 48 -17.87 10.67 8.29
C PRO A 48 -18.04 9.28 8.95
N THR A 49 -17.06 8.39 8.74
CA THR A 49 -17.04 7.06 9.36
C THR A 49 -16.68 7.09 10.85
N ILE A 50 -15.89 8.08 11.29
CA ILE A 50 -15.55 8.27 12.71
C ILE A 50 -16.77 8.79 13.49
N TYR A 51 -17.54 9.70 12.90
CA TYR A 51 -18.77 10.23 13.51
C TYR A 51 -19.85 9.16 13.68
N SER A 52 -19.88 8.14 12.82
CA SER A 52 -20.86 7.03 12.88
C SER A 52 -20.38 5.82 13.70
N GLY A 53 -19.06 5.58 13.81
CA GLY A 53 -18.47 4.43 14.50
C GLY A 53 -18.16 4.61 16.00
N GLY A 54 -18.33 5.83 16.53
CA GLY A 54 -18.15 6.15 17.94
C GLY A 54 -16.74 6.64 18.30
N ILE A 55 -16.65 7.90 18.73
CA ILE A 55 -15.44 8.65 19.12
C ILE A 55 -14.61 7.95 20.23
N ARG A 56 -15.20 6.97 20.95
CA ARG A 56 -14.55 6.25 22.06
C ARG A 56 -13.29 5.48 21.68
N MET A 57 -13.05 5.21 20.40
CA MET A 57 -11.81 4.57 19.92
C MET A 57 -10.59 5.51 19.88
N LEU A 58 -10.79 6.82 20.09
CA LEU A 58 -9.72 7.83 20.06
C LEU A 58 -9.12 8.15 21.44
N PHE A 59 -9.55 7.46 22.50
CA PHE A 59 -9.02 7.70 23.85
C PHE A 59 -7.66 7.02 24.07
N PRO A 60 -6.67 7.72 24.67
CA PRO A 60 -5.33 7.17 24.95
C PRO A 60 -5.30 5.89 25.79
N SER A 61 -6.36 5.65 26.57
CA SER A 61 -6.52 4.46 27.40
C SER A 61 -6.88 3.20 26.61
N ASN A 62 -7.25 3.32 25.32
CA ASN A 62 -7.59 2.18 24.49
C ASN A 62 -6.32 1.59 23.83
N PRO A 63 -5.93 0.34 24.11
CA PRO A 63 -4.77 -0.28 23.47
C PRO A 63 -4.88 -0.36 21.94
N ALA A 64 -6.11 -0.40 21.38
CA ALA A 64 -6.32 -0.35 19.94
C ALA A 64 -5.80 0.96 19.31
N LEU A 65 -5.79 2.06 20.05
CA LEU A 65 -5.22 3.33 19.58
C LEU A 65 -3.71 3.19 19.36
N TRP A 66 -2.99 2.51 20.26
CA TRP A 66 -1.54 2.30 20.14
C TRP A 66 -1.18 1.43 18.93
N TYR A 67 -1.89 0.32 18.73
CA TYR A 67 -1.72 -0.50 17.52
C TYR A 67 -2.07 0.28 16.25
N GLY A 68 -3.11 1.11 16.30
CA GLY A 68 -3.48 2.03 15.21
C GLY A 68 -2.37 3.05 14.91
N ILE A 69 -1.79 3.67 15.93
CA ILE A 69 -0.67 4.63 15.79
C ILE A 69 0.53 3.94 15.15
N ILE A 70 0.95 2.79 15.68
CA ILE A 70 2.12 2.05 15.15
C ILE A 70 1.87 1.65 13.69
N SER A 71 0.70 1.09 13.39
CA SER A 71 0.34 0.73 12.02
C SER A 71 0.33 1.96 11.10
N THR A 72 -0.16 3.10 11.58
CA THR A 72 -0.19 4.35 10.80
C THR A 72 1.21 4.86 10.51
N ILE A 73 2.13 4.79 11.48
CA ILE A 73 3.53 5.17 11.29
C ILE A 73 4.19 4.29 10.23
N ILE A 74 4.01 2.96 10.31
CA ILE A 74 4.56 2.02 9.32
C ILE A 74 4.01 2.32 7.92
N CYS A 75 2.69 2.53 7.81
CA CYS A 75 2.05 2.90 6.55
C CYS A 75 2.57 4.23 6.00
N ALA A 76 2.77 5.24 6.85
CA ALA A 76 3.28 6.55 6.45
C ALA A 76 4.72 6.46 5.90
N VAL A 77 5.59 5.66 6.53
CA VAL A 77 6.95 5.41 6.05
C VAL A 77 6.93 4.73 4.69
N GLY A 78 6.12 3.66 4.53
CA GLY A 78 5.99 2.96 3.26
C GLY A 78 5.45 3.86 2.14
N PHE A 79 4.43 4.66 2.44
CA PHE A 79 3.86 5.61 1.48
C PHE A 79 4.86 6.72 1.09
N LYS A 80 5.64 7.23 2.06
CA LYS A 80 6.68 8.22 1.79
C LYS A 80 7.74 7.66 0.84
N ALA A 81 8.21 6.44 1.09
CA ALA A 81 9.18 5.77 0.22
C ALA A 81 8.63 5.57 -1.21
N GLN A 82 7.36 5.17 -1.34
CA GLN A 82 6.70 5.02 -2.63
C GLN A 82 6.54 6.36 -3.37
N THR A 83 6.24 7.43 -2.63
CA THR A 83 6.10 8.78 -3.18
C THR A 83 7.45 9.31 -3.69
N ASP A 84 8.51 9.11 -2.91
CA ASP A 84 9.88 9.49 -3.31
C ASP A 84 10.34 8.73 -4.54
N ALA A 85 10.08 7.41 -4.59
CA ALA A 85 10.36 6.61 -5.77
C ALA A 85 9.61 7.09 -7.02
N SER A 86 8.35 7.52 -6.86
CA SER A 86 7.53 8.05 -7.95
C SER A 86 8.07 9.38 -8.49
N ALA A 87 8.77 10.16 -7.67
CA ALA A 87 9.45 11.39 -8.08
C ALA A 87 10.78 11.13 -8.83
N MET A 88 11.41 9.96 -8.67
CA MET A 88 12.67 9.60 -9.35
C MET A 88 12.50 9.42 -10.88
N PRO A 89 13.58 9.46 -11.67
CA PRO A 89 13.54 9.11 -13.10
C PRO A 89 12.81 7.79 -13.39
N THR A 90 12.07 7.71 -14.50
CA THR A 90 11.21 6.58 -14.84
C THR A 90 11.96 5.23 -14.90
N SER A 91 13.23 5.25 -15.30
CA SER A 91 14.11 4.07 -15.30
C SER A 91 14.32 3.46 -13.91
N LEU A 92 14.39 4.29 -12.86
CA LEU A 92 14.50 3.85 -11.47
C LEU A 92 13.14 3.45 -10.88
N LEU A 93 12.06 4.06 -11.36
CA LEU A 93 10.70 3.70 -10.96
C LEU A 93 10.33 2.26 -11.37
N ALA A 94 10.81 1.79 -12.53
CA ALA A 94 10.65 0.41 -12.96
C ALA A 94 11.29 -0.57 -11.96
N LEU A 95 12.52 -0.28 -11.48
CA LEU A 95 13.19 -1.09 -10.46
C LEU A 95 12.42 -1.10 -9.13
N VAL A 96 11.94 0.07 -8.70
CA VAL A 96 11.13 0.16 -7.47
C VAL A 96 9.81 -0.60 -7.63
N SER A 97 9.20 -0.59 -8.82
CA SER A 97 7.96 -1.33 -9.09
C SER A 97 8.17 -2.85 -9.03
N ILE A 98 9.32 -3.34 -9.51
CA ILE A 98 9.71 -4.75 -9.41
C ILE A 98 9.89 -5.16 -7.94
N ILE A 99 10.58 -4.35 -7.14
CA ILE A 99 10.77 -4.62 -5.71
C ILE A 99 9.44 -4.51 -4.96
N ALA A 100 8.59 -3.53 -5.29
CA ALA A 100 7.28 -3.39 -4.68
C ALA A 100 6.33 -4.56 -5.05
N ALA A 101 6.52 -5.22 -6.19
CA ALA A 101 5.73 -6.40 -6.57
C ALA A 101 5.92 -7.58 -5.61
N THR A 102 6.97 -7.58 -4.77
CA THR A 102 7.15 -8.59 -3.72
C THR A 102 6.36 -8.29 -2.44
N TYR A 103 5.72 -7.12 -2.31
CA TYR A 103 4.98 -6.76 -1.10
C TYR A 103 3.86 -7.76 -0.73
N PRO A 104 3.06 -8.33 -1.68
CA PRO A 104 1.99 -9.26 -1.32
C PRO A 104 2.55 -10.52 -0.64
N LEU A 105 3.78 -10.87 -1.00
CA LEU A 105 4.50 -12.02 -0.44
C LEU A 105 4.95 -11.76 0.97
N VAL A 106 5.63 -10.63 1.17
CA VAL A 106 6.06 -10.18 2.50
C VAL A 106 4.85 -10.00 3.42
N SER A 107 3.74 -9.47 2.90
CA SER A 107 2.50 -9.31 3.66
C SER A 107 1.90 -10.65 4.06
N ALA A 108 1.78 -11.62 3.14
CA ALA A 108 1.21 -12.93 3.45
C ALA A 108 2.09 -13.75 4.42
N THR A 109 3.42 -13.67 4.30
CA THR A 109 4.34 -14.37 5.22
C THR A 109 4.34 -13.77 6.62
N ILE A 110 4.10 -12.48 6.77
CA ILE A 110 4.00 -11.82 8.09
C ILE A 110 2.59 -12.01 8.66
N LEU A 111 1.54 -11.80 7.85
CA LEU A 111 0.16 -11.75 8.32
C LEU A 111 -0.33 -13.10 8.87
N LEU A 112 -0.07 -14.20 8.15
CA LEU A 112 -0.63 -15.51 8.50
C LEU A 112 -0.11 -16.06 9.84
N PRO A 113 1.18 -15.91 10.19
CA PRO A 113 1.67 -16.20 11.55
C PRO A 113 1.01 -15.32 12.62
N PHE A 114 0.87 -14.02 12.38
CA PHE A 114 0.23 -13.10 13.33
C PHE A 114 -1.26 -13.40 13.56
N MET A 115 -1.94 -13.98 12.57
CA MET A 115 -3.33 -14.43 12.69
C MET A 115 -3.47 -15.86 13.24
N GLY A 116 -2.36 -16.54 13.57
CA GLY A 116 -2.38 -17.94 14.01
C GLY A 116 -2.77 -18.93 12.89
N GLU A 117 -2.74 -18.50 11.63
CA GLU A 117 -3.20 -19.27 10.47
C GLU A 117 -2.05 -19.79 9.60
N ALA A 118 -0.83 -19.82 10.13
CA ALA A 118 0.36 -20.29 9.39
C ALA A 118 0.20 -21.71 8.82
N SER A 119 -0.56 -22.59 9.50
CA SER A 119 -0.84 -23.95 9.04
C SER A 119 -1.75 -24.04 7.81
N LYS A 120 -2.43 -22.95 7.45
CA LYS A 120 -3.29 -22.88 6.25
C LYS A 120 -2.50 -22.59 4.97
N ILE A 121 -1.20 -22.32 5.08
CA ILE A 121 -0.33 -22.07 3.92
C ILE A 121 -0.07 -23.38 3.19
N ILE A 122 -0.65 -23.52 1.99
CA ILE A 122 -0.25 -24.56 1.04
C ILE A 122 1.03 -24.10 0.34
N VAL A 123 2.19 -24.43 0.93
CA VAL A 123 3.52 -23.93 0.52
C VAL A 123 3.77 -24.01 -0.99
N PRO A 124 3.48 -25.12 -1.71
CA PRO A 124 3.71 -25.17 -3.15
C PRO A 124 2.88 -24.16 -3.96
N LYS A 125 1.60 -23.97 -3.59
CA LYS A 125 0.72 -23.00 -4.25
C LYS A 125 1.13 -21.57 -3.93
N PHE A 126 1.55 -21.33 -2.68
CA PHE A 126 2.08 -20.05 -2.24
C PHE A 126 3.32 -19.68 -3.06
N LEU A 127 4.32 -20.56 -3.13
CA LEU A 127 5.54 -20.36 -3.90
C LEU A 127 5.27 -20.17 -5.39
N ALA A 128 4.40 -20.99 -5.99
CA ALA A 128 4.02 -20.84 -7.40
C ALA A 128 3.38 -19.48 -7.68
N GLY A 129 2.42 -19.05 -6.84
CA GLY A 129 1.81 -17.73 -6.94
C GLY A 129 2.83 -16.60 -6.75
N SER A 130 3.78 -16.79 -5.84
CA SER A 130 4.89 -15.85 -5.59
C SER A 130 5.72 -15.60 -6.83
N VAL A 131 6.18 -16.70 -7.46
CA VAL A 131 7.03 -16.65 -8.65
C VAL A 131 6.26 -16.01 -9.80
N LEU A 132 4.98 -16.32 -9.98
CA LEU A 132 4.15 -15.71 -11.02
C LEU A 132 3.97 -14.21 -10.82
N ILE A 133 3.77 -13.75 -9.58
CA ILE A 133 3.65 -12.31 -9.27
C ILE A 133 4.97 -11.58 -9.57
N ILE A 134 6.10 -12.13 -9.13
CA ILE A 134 7.42 -11.53 -9.36
C ILE A 134 7.75 -11.52 -10.85
N ALA A 135 7.59 -12.65 -11.54
CA ALA A 135 7.86 -12.77 -12.97
C ALA A 135 6.94 -11.86 -13.79
N GLY A 136 5.64 -11.80 -13.46
CA GLY A 136 4.70 -10.89 -14.10
C GLY A 136 5.09 -9.42 -13.91
N GLY A 137 5.43 -9.02 -12.67
CA GLY A 137 5.92 -7.67 -12.37
C GLY A 137 7.20 -7.31 -13.13
N TYR A 138 8.14 -8.26 -13.23
CA TYR A 138 9.37 -8.11 -14.00
C TYR A 138 9.10 -7.94 -15.51
N LEU A 139 8.25 -8.79 -16.10
CA LEU A 139 7.87 -8.72 -17.50
C LEU A 139 7.18 -7.39 -17.85
N VAL A 140 6.23 -6.95 -17.01
CA VAL A 140 5.56 -5.65 -17.20
C VAL A 140 6.57 -4.51 -17.13
N SER A 141 7.47 -4.52 -16.13
CA SER A 141 8.43 -3.43 -15.94
C SER A 141 9.46 -3.33 -17.07
N THR A 142 9.89 -4.46 -17.62
CA THR A 142 10.85 -4.52 -18.76
C THR A 142 10.19 -4.31 -20.12
N SER A 143 8.86 -4.39 -20.21
CA SER A 143 8.09 -4.06 -21.42
C SER A 143 8.01 -2.55 -21.69
N ILE A 144 8.35 -1.73 -20.69
CA ILE A 144 8.34 -0.27 -20.77
C ILE A 144 9.74 0.20 -21.14
N LYS A 145 9.89 0.77 -22.34
CA LYS A 145 11.14 1.33 -22.87
C LYS A 145 11.39 2.75 -22.35
#